data_AF-A0A2U2EKN5-F1
#
_entry.id   AF-A0A2U2EKN5-F1
#
_cell.length_a   1.000
_cell.length_b   1.000
_cell.length_c   1.000
_cell.angle_alpha   90.00
_cell.angle_beta   90.00
_cell.angle_gamma   90.00
#
_symmetry.space_group_name_H-M   'P 1'
#
loop_
_entity.id
_entity.type
_entity.pdbx_description
1 polymer ?
#
loop_
_entity_poly.entity_id
_entity_poly.type
_entity_poly.pdbx_seq_one_letter_code
_entity_poly.pdbx_strand_id
1 'polypeptide(L)' 'MILRKCRRCGCAMDPGEGVNGMCEDCVRQSKALKTRAGQLEALVKCTDYKQMSFKDLEAS' A
#
# COMPACT_ATOMS: atom_id res chain seq x y z
N MET A 1 -17.38 -17.69 23.31
CA MET A 1 -16.23 -17.19 22.50
C MET A 1 -16.43 -15.71 22.29
N ILE A 2 -15.47 -14.87 22.70
CA ILE A 2 -15.53 -13.41 22.45
C ILE A 2 -14.82 -13.16 21.12
N LEU A 3 -15.58 -12.92 20.05
CA LEU A 3 -15.03 -12.53 18.75
C LEU A 3 -14.40 -11.13 18.88
N ARG A 4 -13.16 -10.98 18.42
CA ARG A 4 -12.53 -9.65 18.32
C ARG A 4 -13.09 -8.94 17.09
N LYS A 5 -13.07 -7.61 17.09
CA LYS A 5 -13.45 -6.81 15.91
C LYS A 5 -12.25 -6.06 15.36
N CYS A 6 -12.11 -6.04 14.05
CA CYS A 6 -11.09 -5.23 13.39
C CYS A 6 -11.30 -3.75 13.73
N ARG A 7 -10.24 -3.07 14.19
CA ARG A 7 -10.31 -1.64 14.55
C ARG A 7 -10.57 -0.71 13.36
N ARG A 8 -10.38 -1.19 12.12
CA ARG A 8 -10.53 -0.38 10.90
C ARG A 8 -11.88 -0.59 10.21
N CYS A 9 -12.27 -1.83 9.94
CA CYS A 9 -13.50 -2.15 9.20
C CYS A 9 -14.60 -2.78 10.06
N GLY A 10 -14.32 -3.13 11.32
CA GLY A 10 -15.32 -3.68 12.25
C GLY A 10 -15.71 -5.14 12.01
N CYS A 11 -15.09 -5.84 11.05
CA CYS A 11 -15.36 -7.26 10.81
C CYS A 11 -15.02 -8.09 12.05
N ALA A 12 -15.74 -9.20 12.24
CA ALA A 12 -15.39 -10.19 13.25
C ALA A 12 -14.05 -10.83 12.88
N MET A 13 -13.26 -11.13 13.90
CA MET A 13 -11.98 -11.81 13.82
C MET A 13 -11.90 -12.85 14.91
N ASP A 14 -11.30 -13.99 14.58
CA ASP A 14 -11.09 -15.06 15.55
C ASP A 14 -10.03 -14.68 16.59
N PRO A 15 -10.08 -15.27 17.80
CA PRO A 15 -9.03 -15.08 18.79
C PRO A 15 -7.65 -15.53 18.25
N GLY A 16 -6.75 -14.58 18.07
CA GLY A 16 -5.40 -14.81 17.52
C GLY A 16 -5.24 -14.39 16.06
N GLU A 17 -6.34 -14.04 15.37
CA GLU A 17 -6.32 -13.51 14.01
C GLU A 17 -5.95 -12.02 13.98
N GLY A 18 -5.30 -11.61 12.89
CA GLY A 18 -4.98 -10.23 12.60
C GLY A 18 -3.69 -9.74 13.28
N VAL A 19 -3.23 -8.57 12.84
CA VAL A 19 -2.01 -7.92 13.37
C VAL A 19 -2.39 -6.59 13.98
N ASN A 20 -2.01 -6.38 15.24
CA ASN A 20 -2.33 -5.15 15.98
C ASN A 20 -3.83 -4.81 15.93
N GLY A 21 -4.71 -5.81 16.07
CA GLY A 21 -6.17 -5.63 16.07
C GLY A 21 -6.74 -5.17 14.72
N MET A 22 -6.03 -5.38 13.61
CA MET A 22 -6.53 -5.21 12.25
C MET A 22 -6.58 -6.56 11.55
N CYS A 23 -7.64 -6.81 10.78
CA CYS A 23 -7.75 -8.01 9.96
C CYS A 23 -6.70 -8.01 8.85
N GLU A 24 -6.44 -9.20 8.30
CA GLU A 24 -5.42 -9.41 7.27
C GLU A 24 -5.63 -8.52 6.04
N ASP A 25 -6.88 -8.32 5.62
CA ASP A 25 -7.21 -7.46 4.49
C ASP A 25 -6.82 -6.00 4.74
N CYS A 26 -7.14 -5.47 5.91
CA CYS A 26 -6.77 -4.10 6.28
C CYS A 26 -5.24 -3.95 6.37
N VAL A 27 -4.53 -4.97 6.87
CA VAL A 27 -3.06 -4.99 6.93
C VAL A 27 -2.48 -4.99 5.52
N ARG A 28 -3.00 -5.83 4.62
CA ARG A 28 -2.57 -5.92 3.23
C ARG A 28 -2.78 -4.61 2.48
N GLN A 29 -3.96 -3.98 2.63
CA GLN A 29 -4.25 -2.68 2.05
C GLN A 29 -3.31 -1.59 2.58
N SER A 30 -3.04 -1.56 3.89
CA SER A 30 -2.09 -0.61 4.47
C SER A 30 -0.68 -0.77 3.89
N LYS A 31 -0.21 -2.01 3.70
CA LYS A 31 1.08 -2.28 3.06
C LYS A 31 1.10 -1.79 1.60
N ALA A 32 0.06 -2.08 0.82
CA ALA A 32 -0.04 -1.63 -0.57
C ALA A 32 -0.03 -0.09 -0.70
N LEU A 33 -0.77 0.60 0.18
CA LEU A 33 -0.76 2.06 0.23
C LEU A 33 0.62 2.62 0.60
N LYS A 34 1.30 2.01 1.57
CA LYS A 34 2.68 2.38 1.93
C LYS A 34 3.65 2.15 0.77
N THR A 35 3.54 1.04 0.06
CA THR A 35 4.38 0.77 -1.13
C THR A 35 4.15 1.81 -2.21
N ARG A 36 2.89 2.15 -2.52
CA ARG A 36 2.57 3.18 -3.51
C ARG A 36 3.08 4.55 -3.09
N ALA A 37 2.89 4.93 -1.83
CA ALA A 37 3.40 6.19 -1.29
C ALA A 37 4.94 6.23 -1.37
N GLY A 38 5.61 5.13 -1.01
CA GLY A 38 7.07 5.02 -1.11
C GLY A 38 7.58 5.07 -2.55
N GLN A 39 6.87 4.46 -3.50
CA GLN A 39 7.20 4.56 -4.93
C GLN A 39 7.06 5.99 -5.45
N LEU A 40 5.98 6.69 -5.08
CA LEU A 40 5.80 8.10 -5.44
C LEU A 40 6.88 8.98 -4.81
N GLU A 41 7.19 8.77 -3.54
CA GLU A 41 8.26 9.50 -2.86
C GLU A 41 9.62 9.26 -3.51
N ALA A 42 9.91 8.02 -3.91
CA ALA A 42 11.12 7.67 -4.64
C ALA A 42 11.19 8.38 -6.00
N LEU A 43 10.08 8.43 -6.75
CA LEU A 43 10.00 9.16 -8.02
C LEU A 43 10.23 10.66 -7.84
N VAL A 44 9.58 11.27 -6.84
CA VAL A 44 9.73 12.72 -6.55
C VAL A 44 11.16 13.07 -6.16
N LYS A 45 11.82 12.21 -5.39
CA LYS A 45 13.22 12.40 -4.98
C LYS A 45 14.22 11.95 -6.03
N CYS A 46 13.79 11.33 -7.12
CA CYS A 46 14.69 10.84 -8.15
C CYS A 46 15.33 12.03 -8.87
N THR A 47 16.63 12.22 -8.64
CA THR A 47 17.43 13.23 -9.34
C THR A 47 18.05 12.70 -10.63
N ASP A 48 18.08 11.38 -10.78
CA ASP A 48 18.59 10.69 -11.98
C ASP A 48 17.41 10.34 -12.90
N TYR A 49 17.03 11.29 -13.74
CA TYR A 49 15.99 11.10 -14.74
C TYR A 49 16.38 11.75 -16.06
N LYS A 50 15.91 11.17 -17.16
CA LYS A 50 15.99 11.77 -18.50
C LYS A 50 14.58 12.21 -18.90
N GLN A 51 14.42 13.49 -19.20
CA GLN A 51 13.18 13.98 -19.81
C GLN A 51 13.03 13.34 -21.21
N MET A 52 11.92 12.64 -21.45
CA MET A 52 11.62 12.11 -22.77
C MET A 52 11.38 13.24 -23.76
N SER A 53 11.97 13.13 -24.95
CA SER A 53 11.66 13.99 -26.09
C SER A 53 10.49 13.42 -26.89
N PHE A 54 9.88 14.25 -27.75
CA PHE A 54 8.85 13.80 -28.69
C PHE A 54 9.32 12.66 -29.59
N LYS A 55 10.61 12.66 -30.00
CA LYS A 55 11.19 11.60 -30.81
C LYS A 55 11.30 10.28 -30.05
N ASP A 56 11.53 10.32 -28.74
CA ASP A 56 11.56 9.11 -27.91
C ASP A 56 10.15 8.50 -27.77
N LEU A 57 9.10 9.33 -27.81
CA LEU A 57 7.70 8.90 -27.73
C LEU A 57 7.24 8.20 -29.01
N GLU A 58 7.63 8.70 -30.17
CA GLU A 58 7.30 8.11 -31.48
C GLU A 58 7.97 6.74 -31.70
N ALA A 59 9.03 6.44 -30.94
CA ALA A 59 9.82 5.21 -31.04
C ALA A 59 9.42 4.13 -30.00
N SER A 60 8.44 4.40 -29.13
CA SER A 60 7.94 3.49 -28.08
C SER A 60 6.68 2.75 -28.52
#